data_AF-A0A923N3U4-F1
#
_entry.id   AF-A0A923N3U4-F1
#
_cell.length_a   1.000
_cell.length_b   1.000
_cell.length_c   1.000
_cell.angle_alpha   90.00
_cell.angle_beta   90.00
_cell.angle_gamma   90.00
#
_symmetry.space_group_name_H-M   'P 1'
#
loop_
_entity.id
_entity.type
_entity.pdbx_description
1 polymer ?
#
loop_
_entity_poly.entity_id
_entity_poly.type
_entity_poly.pdbx_seq_one_letter_code
_entity_poly.pdbx_strand_id
1 'polypeptide(L)' 'MFPENIGKPLSIDETSLSNGELFTIITNKAAKGKKGAIVAMVIETTAETVIAIIEKIPLKQRNLVTEITLD' A
#
# COMPACT_ATOMS: atom_id res chain seq x y z
N MET A 1 5.52 -7.20 -1.49
CA MET A 1 5.54 -6.12 -0.48
C MET A 1 6.95 -5.56 -0.40
N PHE A 2 7.06 -4.26 -0.18
CA PHE A 2 8.31 -3.49 -0.09
C PHE A 2 8.23 -2.55 1.12
N PRO A 3 8.45 -3.04 2.36
CA PRO A 3 8.37 -2.21 3.58
C PRO A 3 9.32 -1.00 3.56
N GLU A 4 10.45 -1.12 2.87
CA GLU A 4 11.44 -0.05 2.64
C GLU A 4 10.88 1.14 1.84
N ASN A 5 9.78 0.96 1.12
CA ASN A 5 9.13 2.01 0.35
C ASN A 5 8.13 2.83 1.17
N ILE A 6 7.89 2.50 2.45
CA ILE A 6 7.06 3.29 3.35
C ILE A 6 7.56 4.75 3.38
N GLY A 7 6.64 5.68 3.17
CA GLY A 7 6.87 7.12 3.24
C GLY A 7 5.85 7.82 4.13
N LYS A 8 5.98 9.14 4.25
CA LYS A 8 5.09 9.97 5.07
C LYS A 8 3.65 9.98 4.53
N PRO A 9 3.39 10.43 3.28
CA PRO A 9 2.07 10.27 2.68
C PRO A 9 1.97 8.93 1.94
N LEU A 10 0.94 8.15 2.27
CA LEU A 10 0.55 6.97 1.50
C LEU A 10 -0.79 7.20 0.80
N SER A 11 -1.05 6.39 -0.23
CA SER A 11 -2.35 6.23 -0.86
C SER A 11 -2.72 4.77 -0.95
N ILE A 12 -4.02 4.49 -0.82
CA ILE A 12 -4.62 3.19 -1.03
C ILE A 12 -5.56 3.32 -2.23
N ASP A 13 -5.43 2.42 -3.19
CA ASP A 13 -6.24 2.34 -4.40
C ASP A 13 -6.73 0.89 -4.60
N GLU A 14 -7.87 0.72 -5.27
CA GLU A 14 -8.43 -0.57 -5.64
C GLU A 14 -8.54 -0.67 -7.16
N THR A 15 -7.84 -1.62 -7.75
CA THR A 15 -7.83 -1.79 -9.21
C THR A 15 -8.03 -3.24 -9.63
N SER A 16 -8.76 -3.45 -10.72
CA SER A 16 -8.84 -4.77 -11.35
C SER A 16 -7.73 -4.93 -12.37
N LEU A 17 -6.91 -5.97 -12.24
CA LEU A 17 -6.02 -6.38 -13.33
C LEU A 17 -6.75 -7.33 -14.29
N SER A 18 -6.12 -7.62 -15.43
CA SER A 18 -6.64 -8.56 -16.44
C SER A 18 -7.12 -9.85 -15.78
N ASN A 19 -8.26 -10.38 -16.23
CA ASN A 19 -8.94 -11.58 -15.70
C ASN A 19 -9.83 -11.35 -14.46
N GLY A 20 -10.08 -10.09 -14.06
CA GLY A 20 -11.10 -9.75 -13.06
C GLY A 20 -10.63 -9.88 -11.60
N GLU A 21 -9.34 -10.09 -11.39
CA GLU A 21 -8.74 -10.07 -10.05
C GLU A 21 -8.67 -8.62 -9.54
N LEU A 22 -9.28 -8.37 -8.39
CA LEU A 22 -9.20 -7.09 -7.69
C LEU A 22 -7.97 -7.04 -6.79
N PHE A 23 -7.27 -5.93 -6.86
CA PHE A 23 -6.07 -5.66 -6.09
C PHE A 23 -6.25 -4.40 -5.26
N THR A 24 -5.86 -4.46 -3.99
CA THR A 24 -5.58 -3.25 -3.21
C THR A 24 -4.10 -2.91 -3.34
N ILE A 25 -3.81 -1.68 -3.79
CA ILE A 25 -2.45 -1.17 -3.98
C ILE A 25 -2.19 -0.08 -2.95
N ILE A 26 -1.08 -0.21 -2.22
CA ILE A 26 -0.59 0.81 -1.30
C ILE A 26 0.63 1.48 -1.94
N THR A 27 0.57 2.79 -2.09
CA THR A 27 1.61 3.58 -2.75
C THR A 27 2.14 4.69 -1.84
N ASN A 28 3.43 4.99 -1.95
CA ASN A 28 4.09 6.13 -1.34
C ASN A 28 3.98 7.33 -2.28
N LYS A 29 3.13 8.30 -1.91
CA LYS A 29 2.89 9.50 -2.71
C LYS A 29 4.12 10.39 -2.85
N ALA A 30 5.04 10.35 -1.88
CA ALA A 30 6.27 11.14 -1.95
C ALA A 30 7.19 10.67 -3.10
N ALA A 31 7.07 9.41 -3.54
CA ALA A 31 7.84 8.87 -4.65
C ALA A 31 7.33 9.32 -6.04
N LYS A 32 6.15 9.95 -6.12
CA LYS A 32 5.58 10.54 -7.36
C LYS A 32 5.57 9.57 -8.56
N GLY A 33 5.15 8.32 -8.33
CA GLY A 33 5.07 7.29 -9.37
C GLY A 33 6.42 6.76 -9.87
N LYS A 34 7.54 7.12 -9.24
CA LYS A 34 8.88 6.64 -9.60
C LYS A 34 9.20 5.32 -8.88
N LYS A 35 10.39 4.77 -9.15
CA LYS A 35 10.93 3.62 -8.42
C LYS A 35 10.84 3.86 -6.90
N GLY A 36 10.29 2.89 -6.17
CA GLY A 36 10.04 3.00 -4.74
C GLY A 36 8.64 3.53 -4.37
N ALA A 37 7.75 3.73 -5.36
CA ALA A 37 6.38 4.16 -5.07
C ALA A 37 5.48 3.04 -4.54
N ILE A 38 5.66 1.78 -4.93
CA ILE A 38 4.76 0.70 -4.50
C ILE A 38 5.23 0.15 -3.14
N VAL A 39 4.37 0.20 -2.13
CA VAL A 39 4.62 -0.38 -0.78
C VAL A 39 4.08 -1.79 -0.72
N ALA A 40 2.83 -2.00 -1.13
CA ALA A 40 2.21 -3.31 -1.15
C ALA A 40 1.20 -3.41 -2.29
N MET A 41 0.97 -4.63 -2.73
CA MET A 41 -0.08 -5.00 -3.68
C MET A 41 -0.66 -6.30 -3.14
N VAL A 42 -1.95 -6.31 -2.90
CA VAL A 42 -2.69 -7.41 -2.27
C VAL A 42 -3.74 -7.87 -3.26
N ILE A 43 -3.73 -9.16 -3.60
CA ILE A 43 -4.81 -9.81 -4.32
C ILE A 43 -5.92 -9.98 -3.29
N GLU A 44 -7.11 -9.43 -3.54
CA GLU A 44 -8.22 -9.18 -2.59
C GLU A 44 -8.27 -7.77 -2.03
N THR A 45 -9.51 -7.34 -1.72
CA THR A 45 -9.86 -5.99 -1.25
C THR A 45 -10.52 -5.97 0.13
N THR A 46 -10.64 -7.12 0.80
CA THR A 46 -11.18 -7.14 2.17
C THR A 46 -10.23 -6.42 3.10
N ALA A 47 -10.79 -5.58 3.98
CA ALA A 47 -9.99 -4.79 4.92
C ALA A 47 -9.15 -5.71 5.82
N GLU A 48 -9.69 -6.85 6.22
CA GLU A 48 -9.03 -7.83 7.08
C GLU A 48 -7.77 -8.41 6.43
N THR A 49 -7.85 -8.82 5.15
CA THR A 49 -6.69 -9.33 4.40
C THR A 49 -5.64 -8.23 4.25
N VAL A 50 -6.05 -7.02 3.88
CA VAL A 50 -5.15 -5.87 3.71
C VAL A 50 -4.45 -5.51 5.01
N ILE A 51 -5.18 -5.43 6.13
CA ILE A 51 -4.63 -5.15 7.47
C ILE A 51 -3.60 -6.22 7.86
N ALA A 52 -3.95 -7.51 7.73
CA ALA A 52 -3.04 -8.61 8.08
C ALA A 52 -1.74 -8.59 7.27
N ILE A 53 -1.79 -8.11 6.03
CA ILE A 53 -0.60 -7.89 5.20
C ILE A 53 0.19 -6.67 5.71
N ILE A 54 -0.46 -5.52 5.93
CA ILE A 54 0.21 -4.30 6.43
C ILE A 54 0.86 -4.54 7.80
N GLU A 55 0.26 -5.35 8.67
CA GLU A 55 0.81 -5.64 10.00
C GLU A 55 2.16 -6.37 9.98
N LYS A 56 2.51 -7.02 8.86
CA LYS A 56 3.85 -7.58 8.65
C LYS A 56 4.93 -6.51 8.52
N ILE A 57 4.56 -5.26 8.24
CA ILE A 57 5.48 -4.12 8.22
C ILE A 57 5.80 -3.73 9.68
N PRO A 58 7.10 -3.66 10.06
CA PRO A 58 7.51 -3.24 11.39
C PRO A 58 6.82 -1.96 11.85
N LEU A 59 6.35 -1.95 13.10
CA LEU A 59 5.64 -0.80 13.68
C LEU A 59 6.42 0.52 13.54
N LYS A 60 7.76 0.47 13.67
CA LYS A 60 8.63 1.63 13.49
C LYS A 60 8.49 2.28 12.10
N GLN A 61 8.30 1.48 11.05
CA GLN A 61 8.07 1.99 9.71
C GLN A 61 6.64 2.52 9.57
N ARG A 62 5.63 1.79 10.07
CA ARG A 62 4.22 2.24 10.03
C ARG A 62 4.02 3.60 10.73
N ASN A 63 4.73 3.84 11.82
CA ASN A 63 4.69 5.12 12.54
C ASN A 63 5.31 6.31 11.77
N LEU A 64 5.96 6.09 10.62
CA LEU A 64 6.44 7.18 9.75
C LEU A 64 5.31 7.81 8.92
N VAL A 65 4.20 7.10 8.75
CA VAL A 65 3.06 7.53 7.95
C VAL A 65 2.33 8.64 8.70
N THR A 66 2.15 9.79 8.04
CA THR A 66 1.47 10.96 8.60
C THR A 66 0.09 11.18 8.00
N GLU A 67 -0.16 10.63 6.81
CA GLU A 67 -1.39 10.81 6.06
C GLU A 67 -1.61 9.58 5.17
N ILE A 68 -2.87 9.16 5.06
CA ILE A 68 -3.33 8.15 4.11
C ILE A 68 -4.53 8.73 3.38
N THR A 69 -4.52 8.67 2.05
CA THR A 69 -5.68 8.95 1.23
C THR A 69 -6.19 7.68 0.57
N LEU A 70 -7.49 7.64 0.30
CA LEU A 70 -8.10 6.64 -0.56
C LEU A 70 -8.29 7.32 -1.93
N ASP A 71 -7.61 6.78 -2.93
CA ASP A 71 -7.55 7.31 -4.29
C ASP A 71 -8.41 6.47 -5.25
#